data_AF-A0A2G5T8V5-F1
#
_entry.id   AF-A0A2G5T8V5-F1
#
_cell.length_a   1.000
_cell.length_b   1.000
_cell.length_c   1.000
_cell.angle_alpha   90.00
_cell.angle_beta   90.00
_cell.angle_gamma   90.00
#
_symmetry.space_group_name_H-M   'P 1'
#
loop_
_entity.id
_entity.type
_entity.pdbx_description
1 polymer ?
#
loop_
_entity_poly.entity_id
_entity_poly.type
_entity_poly.pdbx_seq_one_letter_code
_entity_poly.pdbx_strand_id
1 'polypeptide(L)'
;MFSRYTDYDFEGFGLSNSAIKTWIKIVSFFDSICYTLIRYQFVLIAIAFLTNLFHIFILLQKSMRSNSVNVLMIGIAASDLFVMGYLVFQHPLELLASINECVILILVTLVLSILWSLFNYMKYSLTDSDNPWQPAPSCTGFPVNHTELQFYIQQKQEVEIESDIKTEFFLIADGVLKIIPTMMFPILTGLLLIELKAAISRRKQLTATQSQEKRFEMCLVMEHLYDFSTRVDHTTKLVVWMTAMFMAAEGPLGIFYVLEGLVQHSVGFS
;
A
#
# COMPACT_ATOMS: atom_id res chain seq x y z
N MET A 1 -26.87 -6.03 -16.72
CA MET A 1 -27.58 -7.30 -16.48
C MET A 1 -26.55 -8.24 -15.89
N PHE A 2 -26.55 -8.52 -14.58
CA PHE A 2 -25.52 -9.33 -13.94
C PHE A 2 -26.09 -10.64 -13.41
N SER A 3 -25.37 -11.72 -13.67
CA SER A 3 -25.74 -13.09 -13.33
C SER A 3 -25.71 -13.29 -11.82
N ARG A 4 -26.86 -13.63 -11.23
CA ARG A 4 -26.85 -14.25 -9.89
C ARG A 4 -26.09 -15.56 -10.01
N TYR A 5 -24.97 -15.66 -9.32
CA TYR A 5 -24.29 -16.94 -9.13
C TYR A 5 -25.26 -17.91 -8.45
N THR A 6 -25.45 -19.05 -9.08
CA THR A 6 -26.31 -20.14 -8.62
C THR A 6 -25.46 -21.34 -8.23
N ASP A 7 -26.05 -22.27 -7.49
CA ASP A 7 -25.36 -23.51 -7.10
C ASP A 7 -24.84 -24.28 -8.34
N TYR A 8 -25.52 -24.15 -9.49
CA TYR A 8 -25.13 -24.75 -10.78
C TYR A 8 -23.79 -24.24 -11.32
N ASP A 9 -23.39 -23.01 -11.00
CA ASP A 9 -22.11 -22.45 -11.48
C ASP A 9 -20.89 -23.15 -10.82
N PHE A 10 -21.14 -23.94 -9.77
CA PHE A 10 -20.11 -24.66 -9.01
C PHE A 10 -20.29 -26.20 -9.07
N GLU A 11 -21.30 -26.70 -9.78
CA GLU A 11 -21.51 -28.12 -10.05
C GLU A 11 -20.43 -28.63 -11.02
N GLY A 12 -19.34 -29.14 -10.46
CA GLY A 12 -18.19 -29.65 -11.23
C GLY A 12 -16.89 -29.63 -10.44
N PHE A 13 -16.84 -28.83 -9.37
CA PHE A 13 -15.65 -28.73 -8.51
C PHE A 13 -15.59 -29.78 -7.38
N GLY A 14 -16.58 -30.68 -7.28
CA GLY A 14 -16.64 -31.69 -6.21
C GLY A 14 -16.72 -31.11 -4.79
N LEU A 15 -17.17 -29.86 -4.66
CA LEU A 15 -17.28 -29.14 -3.40
C LEU A 15 -18.51 -29.59 -2.60
N SER A 16 -18.43 -29.53 -1.27
CA SER A 16 -19.60 -29.77 -0.42
C SER A 16 -20.62 -28.63 -0.55
N ASN A 17 -21.90 -28.92 -0.30
CA ASN A 17 -22.98 -27.92 -0.35
C ASN A 17 -22.76 -26.72 0.60
N SER A 18 -22.01 -26.90 1.70
CA SER A 18 -21.63 -25.79 2.60
C SER A 18 -20.51 -24.92 2.01
N ALA A 19 -19.53 -25.54 1.32
CA ALA A 19 -18.47 -24.83 0.64
C ALA A 19 -19.02 -24.00 -0.52
N ILE A 20 -19.92 -24.56 -1.34
CA ILE A 20 -20.56 -23.86 -2.47
C ILE A 20 -21.27 -22.59 -1.99
N LYS A 21 -22.10 -22.68 -0.94
CA LYS A 21 -22.78 -21.51 -0.35
C LYS A 21 -21.81 -20.44 0.18
N THR A 22 -20.67 -20.86 0.71
CA THR A 22 -19.64 -19.93 1.20
C THR A 22 -18.97 -19.22 0.03
N TRP A 23 -18.63 -19.95 -1.03
CA TRP A 23 -18.07 -19.40 -2.27
C TRP A 23 -19.02 -18.41 -2.94
N ILE A 24 -20.32 -18.72 -3.04
CA ILE A 24 -21.30 -17.81 -3.60
C ILE A 24 -21.34 -16.48 -2.82
N LYS A 25 -21.29 -16.51 -1.49
CA LYS A 25 -21.22 -15.30 -0.66
C LYS A 25 -19.95 -14.48 -0.91
N ILE A 26 -18.80 -15.16 -1.00
CA ILE A 26 -17.52 -14.51 -1.26
C ILE A 26 -17.52 -13.85 -2.64
N VAL A 27 -17.92 -14.58 -3.68
CA VAL A 27 -17.92 -14.09 -5.06
C VAL A 27 -18.91 -12.94 -5.23
N SER A 28 -20.12 -13.05 -4.67
CA SER A 28 -21.09 -11.94 -4.69
C SER A 28 -20.63 -10.69 -3.93
N PHE A 29 -19.87 -10.86 -2.85
CA PHE A 29 -19.23 -9.74 -2.15
C PHE A 29 -18.17 -9.07 -3.03
N PHE A 30 -17.30 -9.84 -3.68
CA PHE A 30 -16.33 -9.30 -4.62
C PHE A 30 -16.98 -8.64 -5.83
N ASP A 31 -18.08 -9.21 -6.36
CA ASP A 31 -18.83 -8.62 -7.48
C ASP A 31 -19.46 -7.28 -7.10
N SER A 32 -19.98 -7.16 -5.87
CA SER A 32 -20.47 -5.89 -5.32
C SER A 32 -19.37 -4.83 -5.20
N ILE A 33 -18.17 -5.24 -4.77
CA ILE A 33 -16.99 -4.35 -4.72
C ILE A 33 -16.59 -3.94 -6.14
N CYS A 34 -16.46 -4.89 -7.07
CA CYS A 34 -16.12 -4.62 -8.46
C CYS A 34 -17.12 -3.66 -9.10
N TYR A 35 -18.42 -3.84 -8.88
CA TYR A 35 -19.45 -2.91 -9.34
C TYR A 35 -19.24 -1.49 -8.80
N THR A 36 -18.96 -1.38 -7.50
CA THR A 36 -18.67 -0.09 -6.85
C THR A 36 -17.41 0.54 -7.45
N LEU A 37 -16.36 -0.24 -7.69
CA LEU A 37 -15.11 0.22 -8.30
C LEU A 37 -15.30 0.66 -9.76
N ILE A 38 -16.08 -0.07 -10.55
CA ILE A 38 -16.41 0.30 -11.93
C ILE A 38 -17.21 1.60 -11.96
N ARG A 39 -18.16 1.77 -11.03
CA ARG A 39 -18.96 3.00 -10.91
C ARG A 39 -18.09 4.23 -10.61
N TYR A 40 -17.10 4.09 -9.74
CA TYR A 40 -16.18 5.16 -9.36
C TYR A 40 -14.83 5.10 -10.10
N GLN A 41 -14.74 4.35 -11.19
CA GLN A 41 -13.47 4.09 -11.89
C GLN A 41 -12.79 5.38 -12.34
N PHE A 42 -13.55 6.32 -12.90
CA PHE A 42 -13.02 7.61 -13.37
C PHE A 42 -12.54 8.51 -12.22
N VAL A 43 -13.23 8.46 -11.08
CA VAL A 43 -12.82 9.18 -9.86
C VAL A 43 -11.47 8.64 -9.36
N LEU A 44 -11.31 7.32 -9.33
CA LEU A 44 -10.06 6.67 -8.93
C LEU A 44 -8.91 6.97 -9.91
N ILE A 45 -9.17 6.97 -11.22
CA ILE A 45 -8.18 7.31 -12.25
C ILE A 45 -7.70 8.77 -12.07
N ALA A 46 -8.61 9.71 -11.82
CA ALA A 46 -8.26 11.11 -11.60
C ALA A 46 -7.37 11.30 -10.36
N ILE A 47 -7.70 10.63 -9.25
CA ILE A 47 -6.89 10.67 -8.02
C ILE A 47 -5.52 10.04 -8.23
N ALA A 48 -5.47 8.88 -8.91
CA ALA A 48 -4.21 8.19 -9.23
C ALA A 48 -3.31 9.05 -10.13
N PHE A 49 -3.89 9.71 -11.13
CA PHE A 49 -3.17 10.63 -12.01
C PHE A 49 -2.55 11.79 -11.23
N LEU A 50 -3.31 12.45 -10.34
CA LEU A 50 -2.82 13.55 -9.51
C LEU A 50 -1.71 13.10 -8.56
N THR A 51 -1.89 11.95 -7.90
CA THR A 51 -0.91 11.38 -6.98
C THR A 51 0.40 11.07 -7.70
N ASN A 52 0.34 10.45 -8.87
CA ASN A 52 1.53 10.12 -9.67
C ASN A 52 2.24 11.36 -10.21
N LEU A 53 1.51 12.41 -10.55
CA LEU A 53 2.08 13.68 -10.98
C LEU A 53 2.84 14.37 -9.84
N PHE A 54 2.28 14.35 -8.62
CA PHE A 54 2.95 14.88 -7.43
C PHE A 54 4.18 14.04 -7.04
N HIS A 55 4.09 12.73 -7.15
CA HIS A 55 5.19 11.82 -6.86
C HIS A 55 6.39 12.04 -7.81
N ILE A 56 6.12 12.17 -9.12
CA ILE A 56 7.16 12.53 -10.11
C ILE A 56 7.75 13.90 -9.77
N PHE A 57 6.92 14.89 -9.44
CA PHE A 57 7.40 16.24 -9.10
C PHE A 57 8.39 16.24 -7.92
N ILE A 58 8.08 15.51 -6.85
CA ILE A 58 8.98 15.37 -5.69
C ILE A 58 10.26 14.63 -6.09
N LEU A 59 10.13 13.49 -6.78
CA LEU A 59 11.29 12.64 -7.08
C LEU A 59 12.23 13.24 -8.14
N LEU A 60 11.73 14.13 -8.99
CA LEU A 60 12.55 14.87 -9.94
C LEU A 60 13.46 15.92 -9.29
N GLN A 61 13.27 16.23 -8.00
CA GLN A 61 14.16 17.15 -7.28
C GLN A 61 15.61 16.66 -7.31
N LYS A 62 16.54 17.60 -7.55
CA LYS A 62 17.97 17.30 -7.79
C LYS A 62 18.62 16.46 -6.69
N SER A 63 18.18 16.62 -5.44
CA SER A 63 18.69 15.89 -4.27
C SER A 63 18.28 14.41 -4.24
N MET A 64 17.21 14.01 -4.94
CA MET A 64 16.61 12.67 -4.83
C MET A 64 17.00 11.75 -5.98
N ARG A 65 17.46 12.29 -7.12
CA ARG A 65 17.73 11.51 -8.35
C ARG A 65 19.00 10.66 -8.32
N SER A 66 19.86 10.80 -7.31
CA SER A 66 21.10 10.02 -7.18
C SER A 66 20.87 8.61 -6.63
N ASN A 67 19.69 8.34 -6.04
CA ASN A 67 19.35 7.02 -5.51
C ASN A 67 18.65 6.18 -6.58
N SER A 68 19.14 4.96 -6.83
CA SER A 68 18.58 4.02 -7.81
C SER A 68 17.11 3.67 -7.51
N VAL A 69 16.72 3.64 -6.23
CA VAL A 69 15.33 3.42 -5.82
C VAL A 69 14.44 4.57 -6.29
N ASN A 70 14.90 5.81 -6.16
CA ASN A 70 14.15 6.98 -6.59
C ASN A 70 14.03 7.04 -8.13
N VAL A 71 15.08 6.62 -8.85
CA VAL A 71 15.03 6.50 -10.32
C VAL A 71 14.01 5.44 -10.77
N LEU A 72 13.96 4.29 -10.08
CA LEU A 72 12.95 3.25 -10.35
C LEU A 72 11.53 3.75 -10.04
N MET A 73 11.34 4.45 -8.93
CA MET A 73 10.05 5.04 -8.55
C MET A 73 9.56 6.09 -9.55
N ILE A 74 10.47 6.88 -10.15
CA ILE A 74 10.13 7.78 -11.26
C ILE A 74 9.65 6.99 -12.48
N GLY A 75 10.33 5.89 -12.82
CA GLY A 75 9.96 5.03 -13.94
C GLY A 75 8.57 4.42 -13.78
N ILE A 76 8.24 3.93 -12.59
CA ILE A 76 6.91 3.37 -12.28
C ILE A 76 5.84 4.46 -12.37
N ALA A 77 6.04 5.59 -11.70
CA ALA A 77 5.06 6.68 -11.72
C ALA A 77 4.83 7.25 -13.14
N ALA A 78 5.88 7.31 -13.96
CA ALA A 78 5.78 7.76 -15.36
C ALA A 78 5.02 6.75 -16.24
N SER A 79 5.27 5.44 -16.05
CA SER A 79 4.53 4.38 -16.75
C SER A 79 3.04 4.44 -16.41
N ASP A 80 2.71 4.59 -15.12
CA ASP A 80 1.32 4.69 -14.68
C ASP A 80 0.66 5.96 -15.23
N LEU A 81 1.36 7.09 -15.24
CA LEU A 81 0.84 8.35 -15.81
C LEU A 81 0.53 8.21 -17.31
N PHE A 82 1.34 7.46 -18.05
CA PHE A 82 1.10 7.18 -19.46
C PHE A 82 -0.17 6.33 -19.67
N VAL A 83 -0.34 5.26 -18.89
CA VAL A 83 -1.53 4.39 -18.96
C VAL A 83 -2.80 5.16 -18.57
N MET A 84 -2.76 5.91 -17.47
CA MET A 84 -3.92 6.70 -17.01
C MET A 84 -4.24 7.84 -17.97
N GLY A 85 -3.22 8.51 -18.53
CA GLY A 85 -3.38 9.55 -19.53
C GLY A 85 -4.06 9.04 -20.81
N TYR A 86 -3.71 7.83 -21.26
CA TYR A 86 -4.37 7.18 -22.38
C TYR A 86 -5.86 6.90 -22.11
N LEU A 87 -6.20 6.39 -20.92
CA LEU A 87 -7.59 6.13 -20.53
C LEU A 87 -8.43 7.41 -20.46
N VAL A 88 -7.86 8.49 -19.94
CA VAL A 88 -8.49 9.82 -19.89
C VAL A 88 -8.73 10.37 -21.30
N PHE A 89 -7.78 10.19 -22.22
CA PHE A 89 -7.91 10.64 -23.60
C PHE A 89 -9.05 9.94 -24.34
N GLN A 90 -9.30 8.66 -24.05
CA GLN A 90 -10.38 7.90 -24.68
C GLN A 90 -11.79 8.26 -24.17
N HIS A 91 -11.93 8.71 -22.91
CA HIS A 91 -13.24 8.94 -22.27
C HIS A 91 -13.37 10.33 -21.59
N PRO A 92 -13.23 11.46 -22.33
CA PRO A 92 -13.20 12.80 -21.74
C PRO A 92 -14.56 13.28 -21.19
N LEU A 93 -15.67 12.87 -21.78
CA LEU A 93 -17.03 13.25 -21.35
C LEU A 93 -17.40 12.61 -20.01
N GLU A 94 -17.00 11.36 -19.79
CA GLU A 94 -17.25 10.63 -18.54
C GLU A 94 -16.41 11.21 -17.39
N LEU A 95 -15.19 11.66 -17.68
CA LEU A 95 -14.35 12.38 -16.72
C LEU A 95 -14.98 13.71 -16.29
N LEU A 96 -15.52 14.49 -17.23
CA LEU A 96 -16.19 15.76 -16.91
C LEU A 96 -17.44 15.52 -16.03
N ALA A 97 -18.18 14.45 -16.29
CA ALA A 97 -19.35 14.08 -15.50
C ALA A 97 -19.00 13.68 -14.06
N SER A 98 -17.82 13.08 -13.83
CA SER A 98 -17.38 12.64 -12.51
C SER A 98 -16.71 13.72 -11.65
N ILE A 99 -16.46 14.93 -12.18
CA ILE A 99 -15.75 16.01 -11.45
C ILE A 99 -16.39 16.32 -10.09
N ASN A 100 -17.72 16.39 -10.04
CA ASN A 100 -18.42 16.72 -8.80
C ASN A 100 -18.22 15.65 -7.73
N GLU A 101 -18.22 14.38 -8.12
CA GLU A 101 -17.96 13.25 -7.21
C GLU A 101 -16.51 13.26 -6.72
N CYS A 102 -15.55 13.56 -7.60
CA CYS A 102 -14.14 13.73 -7.23
C CYS A 102 -13.95 14.84 -6.20
N VAL A 103 -14.56 16.01 -6.42
CA VAL A 103 -14.45 17.16 -5.53
C VAL A 103 -15.06 16.85 -4.17
N ILE A 104 -16.24 16.23 -4.13
CA ILE A 104 -16.88 15.81 -2.86
C ILE A 104 -15.96 14.82 -2.12
N LEU A 105 -15.40 13.82 -2.81
CA LEU A 105 -14.52 12.85 -2.20
C LEU A 105 -13.24 13.50 -1.63
N ILE A 106 -12.61 14.42 -2.38
CA ILE A 106 -11.43 15.17 -1.92
C ILE A 106 -11.76 16.04 -0.71
N LEU A 107 -12.92 16.70 -0.70
CA LEU A 107 -13.33 17.51 0.45
C LEU A 107 -13.60 16.64 1.68
N VAL A 108 -14.26 15.49 1.50
CA VAL A 108 -14.50 14.54 2.58
C VAL A 108 -13.19 14.01 3.15
N THR A 109 -12.25 13.58 2.30
CA THR A 109 -10.95 13.08 2.76
C THR A 109 -10.14 14.18 3.44
N LEU A 110 -10.15 15.41 2.90
CA LEU A 110 -9.50 16.55 3.52
C LEU A 110 -10.07 16.85 4.91
N VAL A 111 -11.40 16.86 5.05
CA VAL A 111 -12.05 17.06 6.35
C VAL A 111 -11.66 15.95 7.32
N LEU A 112 -11.70 14.68 6.89
CA LEU A 112 -11.27 13.56 7.73
C LEU A 112 -9.80 13.67 8.13
N SER A 113 -8.91 14.07 7.22
CA SER A 113 -7.49 14.30 7.50
C SER A 113 -7.29 15.45 8.48
N ILE A 114 -8.01 16.56 8.32
CA ILE A 114 -7.94 17.69 9.25
C ILE A 114 -8.45 17.26 10.63
N LEU A 115 -9.56 16.55 10.71
CA LEU A 115 -10.09 16.02 11.97
C LEU A 115 -9.08 15.07 12.63
N TRP A 116 -8.45 14.19 11.86
CA TRP A 116 -7.40 13.30 12.34
C TRP A 116 -6.18 14.06 12.85
N SER A 117 -5.69 15.04 12.08
CA SER A 117 -4.56 15.88 12.48
C SER A 117 -4.89 16.68 13.73
N LEU A 118 -6.07 17.31 13.82
CA LEU A 118 -6.53 18.04 15.01
C LEU A 118 -6.58 17.12 16.21
N PHE A 119 -7.15 15.92 16.07
CA PHE A 119 -7.18 14.92 17.15
C PHE A 119 -5.78 14.55 17.64
N ASN A 120 -4.81 14.46 16.74
CA ASN A 120 -3.42 14.22 17.12
C ASN A 120 -2.77 15.45 17.78
N TYR A 121 -3.05 16.66 17.30
CA TYR A 121 -2.52 17.90 17.89
C TYR A 121 -3.07 18.18 19.29
N MET A 122 -4.31 17.78 19.58
CA MET A 122 -4.92 17.93 20.91
C MET A 122 -4.17 17.17 22.03
N LYS A 123 -3.31 16.21 21.67
CA LYS A 123 -2.50 15.43 22.62
C LYS A 123 -1.29 16.20 23.14
N TYR A 124 -0.90 17.31 22.52
CA TYR A 124 0.30 18.06 22.87
C TYR A 124 -0.06 19.35 23.61
N SER A 125 0.68 19.64 24.67
CA SER A 125 0.64 20.88 25.45
C SER A 125 2.00 21.57 25.40
N LEU A 126 1.99 22.89 25.44
CA LEU A 126 3.20 23.66 25.68
C LEU A 126 3.33 23.85 27.20
N THR A 127 4.45 23.40 27.75
CA THR A 127 4.78 23.60 29.16
C THR A 127 6.02 24.50 29.23
N ASP A 128 5.99 25.44 30.16
CA ASP A 128 7.13 26.32 30.46
C ASP A 128 8.22 25.52 31.16
N SER A 129 9.48 25.69 30.74
CA SER A 129 10.61 25.10 31.46
C SER A 129 10.92 25.91 32.71
N ASP A 130 11.03 25.22 33.85
CA ASP A 130 11.46 25.81 35.12
C ASP A 130 12.84 26.48 35.03
N ASN A 131 13.68 26.05 34.06
CA ASN A 131 14.97 26.65 33.79
C ASN A 131 14.92 27.42 32.45
N PRO A 132 15.15 28.74 32.46
CA PRO A 132 15.23 29.50 31.22
C PRO A 132 16.45 29.07 30.41
N TRP A 133 16.33 29.09 29.09
CA TRP A 133 17.42 28.79 28.18
C TRP A 133 18.57 29.77 28.40
N GLN A 134 19.78 29.22 28.47
CA GLN A 134 21.02 29.99 28.55
C GLN A 134 21.94 29.61 27.39
N PRO A 135 22.66 30.58 26.81
CA PRO A 135 23.60 30.30 25.74
C PRO A 135 24.77 29.47 26.28
N ALA A 136 25.29 28.56 25.44
CA ALA A 136 26.47 27.80 25.78
C ALA A 136 27.67 28.72 26.07
N PRO A 137 28.63 28.32 26.94
CA PRO A 137 29.78 29.15 27.31
C PRO A 137 30.67 29.62 26.15
N SER A 138 30.55 28.98 24.98
CA SER A 138 31.27 29.30 23.76
C SER A 138 30.65 30.46 22.94
N CYS A 139 29.45 30.92 23.28
CA CYS A 139 28.75 31.97 22.54
C CYS A 139 29.13 33.37 23.05
N THR A 140 29.85 34.15 22.23
CA THR A 140 30.38 35.49 22.61
C THR A 140 29.46 36.67 22.25
N GLY A 141 28.28 36.41 21.69
CA GLY A 141 27.36 37.44 21.18
C GLY A 141 26.25 37.88 22.14
N PHE A 142 26.19 37.31 23.35
CA PHE A 142 25.13 37.58 24.33
C PHE A 142 25.66 38.34 25.54
N PRO A 143 24.84 39.22 26.16
CA PRO A 143 25.22 39.90 27.39
C PRO A 143 25.36 38.92 28.56
N VAL A 144 26.10 39.33 29.60
CA VAL A 144 26.31 38.51 30.82
C VAL A 144 24.96 38.24 31.50
N ASN A 145 24.69 36.99 31.88
CA ASN A 145 23.43 36.51 32.47
C ASN A 145 22.20 36.64 31.55
N HIS A 146 22.38 36.54 30.23
CA HIS A 146 21.25 36.46 29.29
C HIS A 146 20.45 35.16 29.48
N THR A 147 19.14 35.28 29.63
CA THR A 147 18.19 34.16 29.78
C THR A 147 16.98 34.37 28.88
N GLU A 148 16.49 33.29 28.28
CA GLU A 148 15.26 33.31 27.48
C GLU A 148 14.27 32.24 27.94
N LEU A 149 12.98 32.51 27.78
CA LEU A 149 11.93 31.55 28.08
C LEU A 149 12.05 30.34 27.15
N GLN A 150 12.15 29.15 27.72
CA GLN A 150 12.18 27.90 26.98
C GLN A 150 10.86 27.17 27.15
N PHE A 151 10.22 26.84 26.03
CA PHE A 151 9.04 25.99 25.99
C PHE A 151 9.44 24.60 25.49
N TYR A 152 8.83 23.56 26.03
CA TYR A 152 8.94 22.21 25.48
C TYR A 152 7.54 21.67 25.17
N ILE A 153 7.47 20.89 24.09
CA ILE A 153 6.24 20.20 23.71
C ILE A 153 6.16 18.98 24.62
N GLN A 154 5.23 18.99 25.56
CA GLN A 154 4.96 17.84 26.41
C GLN A 154 3.64 17.21 25.95
N GLN A 155 3.59 15.89 25.87
CA GLN A 155 2.30 15.21 25.74
C GLN A 155 1.49 15.55 27.00
N LYS A 156 0.26 16.04 26.83
CA LYS A 156 -0.60 16.42 27.94
C LYS A 156 -0.86 15.17 28.77
N GLN A 157 -0.23 15.05 29.93
CA GLN A 157 -0.47 13.97 30.87
C GLN A 157 -1.84 14.26 31.49
N GLU A 158 -2.90 13.75 30.84
CA GLU A 158 -4.21 13.70 31.47
C GLU A 158 -4.08 12.74 32.64
N VAL A 159 -4.36 13.28 33.84
CA VAL A 159 -4.93 12.62 35.01
C VAL A 159 -5.18 11.13 34.75
N GLU A 160 -4.43 10.30 35.48
CA GLU A 160 -4.67 8.87 35.69
C GLU A 160 -6.18 8.57 35.67
N ILE A 161 -6.55 7.47 35.01
CA ILE A 161 -7.90 6.85 35.03
C ILE A 161 -8.85 7.30 33.89
N GLU A 162 -8.50 7.05 32.60
CA GLU A 162 -9.42 6.48 31.57
C GLU A 162 -8.87 6.45 30.12
N SER A 163 -7.68 7.00 29.84
CA SER A 163 -7.18 7.20 28.46
C SER A 163 -6.20 6.13 27.92
N ASP A 164 -5.95 5.05 28.65
CA ASP A 164 -4.97 4.01 28.27
C ASP A 164 -5.48 3.13 27.11
N ILE A 165 -6.74 2.73 27.17
CA ILE A 165 -7.37 1.76 26.24
C ILE A 165 -7.32 2.25 24.78
N LYS A 166 -7.45 3.56 24.54
CA LYS A 166 -7.50 4.13 23.18
C LYS A 166 -6.13 4.23 22.52
N THR A 167 -5.08 4.50 23.31
CA THR A 167 -3.71 4.61 22.81
C THR A 167 -3.14 3.23 22.53
N GLU A 168 -3.40 2.29 23.43
CA GLU A 168 -3.06 0.88 23.26
C GLU A 168 -3.74 0.27 22.03
N PHE A 169 -5.07 0.43 21.92
CA PHE A 169 -5.82 -0.09 20.77
C PHE A 169 -5.29 0.49 19.45
N PHE A 170 -4.91 1.77 19.43
CA PHE A 170 -4.35 2.41 18.25
C PHE A 170 -2.98 1.83 17.86
N LEU A 171 -2.07 1.63 18.83
CA LEU A 171 -0.74 1.04 18.60
C LEU A 171 -0.83 -0.41 18.14
N ILE A 172 -1.71 -1.20 18.76
CA ILE A 172 -1.96 -2.59 18.35
C ILE A 172 -2.58 -2.63 16.96
N ALA A 173 -3.57 -1.78 16.67
CA ALA A 173 -4.22 -1.75 15.36
C ALA A 173 -3.23 -1.36 14.25
N ASP A 174 -2.39 -0.34 14.46
CA ASP A 174 -1.36 0.07 13.50
C ASP A 174 -0.34 -1.05 13.27
N GLY A 175 0.15 -1.67 14.36
CA GLY A 175 1.08 -2.78 14.28
C GLY A 175 0.50 -3.99 13.52
N VAL A 176 -0.75 -4.37 13.80
CA VAL A 176 -1.45 -5.44 13.07
C VAL A 176 -1.64 -5.10 11.59
N LEU A 177 -2.04 -3.86 11.30
CA LEU A 177 -2.22 -3.37 9.92
C LEU A 177 -0.91 -3.40 9.13
N LYS A 178 0.26 -3.26 9.76
CA LYS A 178 1.58 -3.42 9.11
C LYS A 178 2.00 -4.87 8.93
N ILE A 179 1.60 -5.75 9.84
CA ILE A 179 1.86 -7.20 9.74
C ILE A 179 1.06 -7.82 8.59
N ILE A 180 -0.16 -7.34 8.33
CA ILE A 180 -1.02 -7.88 7.26
C ILE A 180 -0.33 -7.81 5.88
N PRO A 181 0.11 -6.65 5.35
CA PRO A 181 0.86 -6.58 4.09
C PRO A 181 2.18 -7.36 4.12
N THR A 182 2.86 -7.36 5.27
CA THR A 182 4.14 -8.08 5.48
C THR A 182 4.00 -9.58 5.25
N MET A 183 2.85 -10.16 5.59
CA MET A 183 2.55 -11.59 5.35
C MET A 183 1.79 -11.82 4.03
N MET A 184 0.88 -10.92 3.67
CA MET A 184 0.06 -11.01 2.46
C MET A 184 0.92 -10.96 1.19
N PHE A 185 1.88 -10.04 1.09
CA PHE A 185 2.70 -9.91 -0.11
C PHE A 185 3.57 -11.15 -0.39
N PRO A 186 4.25 -11.77 0.58
CA PRO A 186 4.92 -13.05 0.39
C PRO A 186 4.00 -14.19 -0.04
N ILE A 187 2.81 -14.30 0.56
CA ILE A 187 1.85 -15.36 0.23
C ILE A 187 1.36 -15.20 -1.20
N LEU A 188 0.91 -14.00 -1.58
CA LEU A 188 0.46 -13.71 -2.94
C LEU A 188 1.59 -13.90 -3.96
N THR A 189 2.81 -13.46 -3.64
CA THR A 189 3.99 -13.68 -4.49
C THR A 189 4.26 -15.17 -4.66
N GLY A 190 4.22 -15.96 -3.59
CA GLY A 190 4.41 -17.41 -3.65
C GLY A 190 3.37 -18.11 -4.52
N LEU A 191 2.08 -17.79 -4.34
CA LEU A 191 0.98 -18.32 -5.16
C LEU A 191 1.13 -17.94 -6.63
N LEU A 192 1.47 -16.67 -6.91
CA LEU A 192 1.71 -16.20 -8.27
C LEU A 192 2.86 -16.95 -8.93
N LEU A 193 3.96 -17.21 -8.19
CA LEU A 193 5.10 -17.96 -8.71
C LEU A 193 4.75 -19.43 -8.98
N ILE A 194 3.92 -20.05 -8.15
CA ILE A 194 3.43 -21.41 -8.36
C ILE A 194 2.59 -21.46 -9.64
N GLU A 195 1.61 -20.57 -9.78
CA GLU A 195 0.73 -20.52 -10.96
C GLU A 195 1.49 -20.22 -12.24
N LEU A 196 2.46 -19.31 -12.18
CA LEU A 196 3.31 -18.96 -13.31
C LEU A 196 4.16 -20.15 -13.77
N LYS A 197 4.80 -20.87 -12.84
CA LYS A 197 5.56 -22.08 -13.14
C LYS A 197 4.68 -23.20 -13.69
N ALA A 198 3.49 -23.39 -13.12
CA ALA A 198 2.51 -24.36 -13.60
C ALA A 198 2.04 -24.00 -15.03
N ALA A 199 1.77 -22.72 -15.32
CA ALA A 199 1.39 -22.25 -16.65
C ALA A 199 2.49 -22.47 -17.70
N ILE A 200 3.75 -22.17 -17.36
CA ILE A 200 4.90 -22.41 -18.25
C ILE A 200 5.07 -23.91 -18.53
N SER A 201 4.96 -24.77 -17.50
CA SER A 201 5.07 -26.22 -17.65
C SER A 201 3.97 -26.81 -18.55
N ARG A 202 2.72 -26.37 -18.36
CA ARG A 202 1.56 -26.75 -19.21
C ARG A 202 1.80 -26.40 -20.69
N ARG A 203 2.33 -25.21 -20.96
CA ARG A 203 2.65 -24.76 -22.33
C ARG A 203 3.77 -25.61 -22.97
N LYS A 204 4.82 -25.97 -22.22
CA LYS A 204 5.91 -26.85 -22.71
C LYS A 204 5.39 -28.22 -23.14
N GLN A 205 4.49 -28.82 -22.36
CA GLN A 205 3.91 -30.14 -22.67
C GLN A 205 3.04 -30.14 -23.94
N LEU A 206 2.26 -29.06 -24.15
CA LEU A 206 1.45 -28.86 -25.35
C LEU A 206 2.30 -28.68 -26.63
N THR A 207 3.51 -28.15 -26.48
CA THR A 207 4.41 -27.95 -27.62
C THR A 207 5.10 -29.28 -27.99
N ALA A 208 5.49 -30.10 -27.00
CA ALA A 208 6.26 -31.33 -27.20
C ALA A 208 5.53 -32.48 -27.95
N THR A 209 4.21 -32.42 -28.10
CA THR A 209 3.39 -33.51 -28.68
C THR A 209 3.11 -33.39 -30.19
N GLN A 210 3.72 -32.44 -30.90
CA GLN A 210 3.35 -32.13 -32.29
C GLN A 210 4.34 -32.58 -33.39
N SER A 211 3.80 -32.80 -34.60
CA SER A 211 4.39 -33.45 -35.78
C SER A 211 5.61 -32.73 -36.39
N GLN A 212 6.30 -33.42 -37.32
CA GLN A 212 7.62 -33.07 -37.88
C GLN A 212 7.68 -31.71 -38.61
N GLU A 213 6.60 -31.24 -39.24
CA GLU A 213 6.52 -29.92 -39.89
C GLU A 213 6.47 -28.78 -38.86
N LYS A 214 5.86 -29.05 -37.70
CA LYS A 214 5.81 -28.14 -36.56
C LYS A 214 7.11 -28.09 -35.76
N ARG A 215 8.14 -28.89 -36.08
CA ARG A 215 9.45 -28.78 -35.43
C ARG A 215 10.18 -27.47 -35.75
N PHE A 216 9.96 -26.89 -36.93
CA PHE A 216 10.55 -25.60 -37.29
C PHE A 216 9.84 -24.45 -36.58
N GLU A 217 8.50 -24.44 -36.57
CA GLU A 217 7.71 -23.51 -35.73
C GLU A 217 8.00 -23.70 -34.23
N MET A 218 8.21 -24.94 -33.77
CA MET A 218 8.62 -25.25 -32.40
C MET A 218 9.96 -24.60 -32.05
N CYS A 219 10.93 -24.53 -32.97
CA CYS A 219 12.21 -23.88 -32.69
C CYS A 219 12.01 -22.38 -32.40
N LEU A 220 11.19 -21.71 -33.20
CA LEU A 220 10.77 -20.31 -33.01
C LEU A 220 9.96 -20.11 -31.71
N VAL A 221 9.01 -20.99 -31.42
CA VAL A 221 8.20 -20.96 -30.19
C VAL A 221 9.06 -21.25 -28.95
N MET A 222 10.04 -22.15 -29.05
CA MET A 222 10.98 -22.47 -27.96
C MET A 222 11.90 -21.28 -27.68
N GLU A 223 12.36 -20.57 -28.72
CA GLU A 223 13.14 -19.33 -28.58
C GLU A 223 12.32 -18.23 -27.90
N HIS A 224 11.05 -18.05 -28.30
CA HIS A 224 10.14 -17.12 -27.63
C HIS A 224 9.79 -17.56 -26.20
N LEU A 225 9.66 -18.87 -25.93
CA LEU A 225 9.45 -19.42 -24.57
C LEU A 225 10.69 -19.28 -23.71
N TYR A 226 11.89 -19.36 -24.29
CA TYR A 226 13.16 -19.15 -23.62
C TYR A 226 13.36 -17.67 -23.26
N ASP A 227 13.10 -16.74 -24.19
CA ASP A 227 13.09 -15.30 -23.89
C ASP A 227 12.01 -14.94 -22.85
N PHE A 228 10.81 -15.50 -22.97
CA PHE A 228 9.76 -15.30 -21.97
C PHE A 228 10.14 -15.86 -20.59
N SER A 229 10.72 -17.08 -20.53
CA SER A 229 11.17 -17.71 -19.29
C SER A 229 12.28 -16.90 -18.62
N THR A 230 13.26 -16.41 -19.39
CA THR A 230 14.37 -15.62 -18.86
C THR A 230 13.91 -14.24 -18.37
N ARG A 231 13.02 -13.56 -19.08
CA ARG A 231 12.37 -12.33 -18.57
C ARG A 231 11.59 -12.59 -17.28
N VAL A 232 10.83 -13.67 -17.25
CA VAL A 232 10.10 -14.12 -16.04
C VAL A 232 11.05 -14.39 -14.88
N ASP A 233 12.22 -14.97 -15.12
CA ASP A 233 13.22 -15.22 -14.08
C ASP A 233 13.79 -13.92 -13.49
N HIS A 234 14.07 -12.93 -14.35
CA HIS A 234 14.54 -11.60 -13.90
C HIS A 234 13.47 -10.84 -13.11
N THR A 235 12.22 -10.81 -13.59
CA THR A 235 11.12 -10.16 -12.89
C THR A 235 10.77 -10.88 -11.58
N THR A 236 10.84 -12.22 -11.56
CA THR A 236 10.66 -13.02 -10.36
C THR A 236 11.71 -12.68 -9.32
N LYS A 237 12.99 -12.62 -9.72
CA LYS A 237 14.08 -12.24 -8.82
C LYS A 237 13.88 -10.84 -8.26
N LEU A 238 13.46 -9.89 -9.10
CA LEU A 238 13.16 -8.52 -8.67
C LEU A 238 12.02 -8.47 -7.65
N VAL A 239 10.88 -9.12 -7.94
CA VAL A 239 9.72 -9.16 -7.04
C VAL A 239 10.08 -9.83 -5.71
N VAL A 240 10.82 -10.95 -5.74
CA VAL A 240 11.28 -11.62 -4.51
C VAL A 240 12.19 -10.71 -3.68
N TRP A 241 13.12 -9.98 -4.29
CA TRP A 241 13.97 -9.02 -3.58
C TRP A 241 13.18 -7.85 -2.99
N MET A 242 12.22 -7.30 -3.74
CA MET A 242 11.34 -6.23 -3.26
C MET A 242 10.52 -6.69 -2.05
N THR A 243 9.92 -7.87 -2.12
CA THR A 243 9.13 -8.44 -1.03
C THR A 243 10.01 -8.73 0.20
N ALA A 244 11.23 -9.22 0.01
CA ALA A 244 12.18 -9.42 1.11
C ALA A 244 12.59 -8.11 1.80
N MET A 245 12.85 -7.06 1.02
CA MET A 245 13.20 -5.74 1.55
C MET A 245 12.02 -5.11 2.29
N PHE A 246 10.80 -5.25 1.77
CA PHE A 246 9.57 -4.79 2.43
C PHE A 246 9.37 -5.49 3.78
N MET A 247 9.53 -6.82 3.83
CA MET A 247 9.45 -7.58 5.09
C MET A 247 10.48 -7.14 6.12
N ALA A 248 11.72 -6.87 5.68
CA ALA A 248 12.80 -6.43 6.56
C ALA A 248 12.57 -5.00 7.10
N ALA A 249 11.92 -4.13 6.31
CA ALA A 249 11.66 -2.75 6.70
C ALA A 249 10.45 -2.63 7.64
N GLU A 250 9.30 -3.20 7.27
CA GLU A 250 8.03 -2.99 8.00
C GLU A 250 7.78 -4.05 9.08
N GLY A 251 8.31 -5.27 8.92
CA GLY A 251 8.09 -6.37 9.85
C GLY A 251 8.53 -6.05 11.28
N PRO A 252 9.78 -5.60 11.51
CA PRO A 252 10.25 -5.25 12.85
C PRO A 252 9.46 -4.10 13.48
N LEU A 253 9.06 -3.10 12.70
CA LEU A 253 8.27 -1.95 13.16
C LEU A 253 6.86 -2.37 13.59
N GLY A 254 6.19 -3.19 12.79
CA GLY A 254 4.86 -3.72 13.12
C GLY A 254 4.88 -4.57 14.39
N ILE A 255 5.90 -5.42 14.57
CA ILE A 255 6.09 -6.22 15.79
C ILE A 255 6.34 -5.32 17.00
N PHE A 256 7.19 -4.29 16.85
CA PHE A 256 7.50 -3.36 17.93
C PHE A 256 6.25 -2.65 18.45
N TYR A 257 5.39 -2.12 17.57
CA TYR A 257 4.15 -1.45 17.99
C TYR A 257 3.13 -2.37 18.65
N VAL A 258 3.02 -3.62 18.20
CA VAL A 258 2.17 -4.61 18.88
C VAL A 258 2.71 -4.92 20.27
N LEU A 259 4.03 -5.12 20.41
CA LEU A 259 4.65 -5.39 21.71
C LEU A 259 4.51 -4.19 22.66
N GLU A 260 4.71 -2.97 22.17
CA GLU A 260 4.55 -1.74 22.95
C GLU A 260 3.11 -1.60 23.49
N GLY A 261 2.10 -1.84 22.63
CA GLY A 261 0.71 -1.88 23.07
C GLY A 261 0.41 -3.01 24.06
N LEU A 262 0.89 -4.23 23.80
CA LEU A 262 0.66 -5.37 24.71
C LEU A 262 1.37 -5.21 26.07
N VAL A 263 2.55 -4.58 26.09
CA VAL A 263 3.28 -4.31 27.34
C VAL A 263 2.55 -3.24 28.15
N GLN A 264 2.05 -2.17 27.52
CA GLN A 264 1.21 -1.16 28.18
C GLN A 264 -0.02 -1.79 28.85
N HIS A 265 -0.68 -2.76 28.20
CA HIS A 265 -1.78 -3.52 28.80
C HIS A 265 -1.37 -4.35 30.05
N SER A 266 -0.11 -4.81 30.11
CA SER A 266 0.38 -5.73 31.14
C SER A 266 0.89 -5.04 32.40
N VAL A 267 1.41 -3.81 32.27
CA VAL A 267 1.84 -2.97 33.37
C VAL A 267 0.82 -1.86 33.60
N GLY A 268 -0.30 -2.20 34.24
CA GLY A 268 -1.18 -1.20 34.83
C GLY A 268 -0.45 -0.44 35.93
N PHE A 269 0.28 0.62 35.57
CA PHE A 269 0.64 1.66 36.51
C PHE A 269 -0.55 2.61 36.60
N SER A 270 -1.36 2.31 37.61
CA SER A 270 -2.31 3.22 38.26
C SER A 270 -1.69 4.55 38.61
#